data_AF-A0A6L8RRF8-F1
#
_entry.id   AF-A0A6L8RRF8-F1
#
_cell.length_a   1.000
_cell.length_b   1.000
_cell.length_c   1.000
_cell.angle_alpha   90.00
_cell.angle_beta   90.00
_cell.angle_gamma   90.00
#
_symmetry.space_group_name_H-M   'P 1'
#
loop_
_entity.id
_entity.type
_entity.pdbx_description
1 polymer ?
#
loop_
_entity_poly.entity_id
_entity_poly.type
_entity_poly.pdbx_seq_one_letter_code
_entity_poly.pdbx_strand_id
1 'polypeptide(L)' 'MDETELKQTLLNGKKTERIIFAVTPDLKQAVMAMAKQDCVSASAFIASILAEEAVRREMR' A
#
# COMPACT_ATOMS: atom_id res chain seq x y z
N MET A 1 7.60 -3.00 -18.47
CA MET A 1 7.37 -3.93 -17.34
C MET A 1 5.98 -4.48 -17.50
N ASP A 2 5.82 -5.78 -17.32
CA ASP A 2 4.47 -6.32 -17.15
C ASP A 2 3.86 -5.86 -15.80
N GLU A 3 2.55 -6.06 -15.65
CA GLU A 3 1.81 -5.68 -14.44
C GLU A 3 2.43 -6.26 -13.16
N THR A 4 2.89 -7.51 -13.25
CA THR A 4 3.44 -8.27 -12.12
C THR A 4 4.82 -7.76 -11.73
N GLU A 5 5.68 -7.47 -12.70
CA GLU A 5 7.00 -6.87 -12.51
C GLU A 5 6.91 -5.49 -11.87
N LEU A 6 5.94 -4.68 -12.30
CA LEU A 6 5.72 -3.35 -11.72
C LEU A 6 5.24 -3.46 -10.27
N LYS A 7 4.26 -4.33 -9.99
CA LYS A 7 3.77 -4.58 -8.62
C LYS A 7 4.87 -5.11 -7.70
N GLN A 8 5.69 -6.04 -8.18
CA GLN A 8 6.83 -6.57 -7.42
C GLN A 8 7.86 -5.48 -7.13
N THR A 9 8.17 -4.62 -8.09
CA THR A 9 9.15 -3.54 -7.92
C THR A 9 8.69 -2.56 -6.83
N LEU A 10 7.40 -2.20 -6.81
CA LEU A 10 6.83 -1.29 -5.82
C LEU A 10 6.80 -1.87 -4.41
N LEU A 11 6.57 -3.18 -4.26
CA LEU A 11 6.35 -3.81 -2.95
C LEU A 11 7.61 -4.44 -2.34
N ASN A 12 8.52 -4.97 -3.18
CA ASN A 12 9.69 -5.75 -2.77
C ASN A 12 11.03 -5.00 -2.96
N GLY A 13 11.01 -3.79 -3.49
CA GLY A 13 12.19 -2.92 -3.56
C GLY A 13 12.76 -2.58 -2.18
N LYS A 14 13.99 -2.07 -2.14
CA LYS A 14 14.60 -1.55 -0.90
C LYS A 14 13.81 -0.33 -0.41
N LYS A 15 13.05 -0.49 0.67
CA LYS A 15 12.20 0.55 1.26
C LYS A 15 13.04 1.55 2.06
N THR A 16 13.58 2.57 1.40
CA THR A 16 14.36 3.66 2.04
C THR A 16 13.54 4.92 2.29
N GLU A 17 12.53 5.17 1.46
CA GLU A 17 11.70 6.38 1.51
C GLU A 17 10.47 6.22 2.41
N ARG A 18 9.95 7.33 2.95
CA ARG A 18 8.78 7.36 3.84
C ARG A 18 7.69 8.26 3.28
N ILE A 19 6.45 7.77 3.28
CA ILE A 19 5.25 8.58 3.03
C ILE A 19 4.65 8.95 4.39
N ILE A 20 4.54 10.25 4.68
CA ILE A 20 3.99 10.77 5.95
C ILE A 20 2.71 11.54 5.64
N PHE A 21 1.61 11.18 6.28
CA PHE A 21 0.33 11.87 6.13
C PHE A 21 -0.43 11.91 7.46
N ALA A 22 -1.12 13.02 7.69
CA ALA A 22 -2.05 13.16 8.81
C ALA A 22 -3.41 12.57 8.41
N VAL A 23 -4.03 11.86 9.35
CA VAL A 23 -5.37 11.27 9.17
C VAL A 23 -6.22 11.58 10.39
N THR A 24 -7.54 11.53 10.21
CA THR A 24 -8.45 11.53 11.35
C THR A 24 -8.25 10.27 12.20
N PRO A 25 -8.57 10.32 13.51
CA PRO A 25 -8.54 9.13 14.37
C PRO A 25 -9.39 7.97 13.81
N ASP A 26 -10.57 8.29 13.26
CA ASP A 26 -11.50 7.30 12.72
C ASP A 26 -10.92 6.56 11.52
N LEU A 27 -10.25 7.28 10.61
CA LEU A 27 -9.59 6.65 9.46
C LEU A 27 -8.45 5.74 9.91
N LYS A 28 -7.65 6.17 10.90
CA LYS A 28 -6.59 5.34 11.47
C LYS A 28 -7.15 4.04 12.05
N GLN A 29 -8.24 4.13 12.82
CA GLN A 29 -8.87 2.96 13.43
C GLN A 29 -9.43 2.00 12.37
N ALA A 30 -10.13 2.52 11.36
CA ALA A 30 -10.66 1.71 10.27
C ALA A 30 -9.56 0.97 9.51
N VAL A 31 -8.47 1.66 9.15
CA VAL A 31 -7.33 1.06 8.45
C VAL A 31 -6.64 0.00 9.30
N MET A 32 -6.45 0.25 10.60
CA MET A 32 -5.87 -0.73 11.51
C MET A 32 -6.75 -1.98 11.67
N ALA A 33 -8.08 -1.81 11.68
CA ALA A 33 -9.02 -2.92 11.76
C ALA A 33 -8.97 -3.78 10.49
N MET A 34 -8.98 -3.16 9.30
CA MET A 34 -8.86 -3.87 8.01
C MET A 34 -7.54 -4.62 7.91
N ALA A 35 -6.41 -3.97 8.21
CA ALA A 35 -5.10 -4.63 8.20
C ALA A 35 -5.03 -5.83 9.15
N LYS A 36 -5.68 -5.73 10.33
CA LYS A 36 -5.77 -6.83 11.29
C LYS A 36 -6.61 -8.00 10.75
N GLN A 37 -7.73 -7.72 10.08
CA GLN A 37 -8.57 -8.75 9.44
C GLN A 37 -7.79 -9.52 8.38
N ASP A 38 -6.92 -8.82 7.64
CA ASP A 38 -6.08 -9.39 6.59
C ASP A 38 -4.76 -9.99 7.12
N CYS A 39 -4.54 -10.02 8.44
CA CYS A 39 -3.32 -10.53 9.08
C CYS A 39 -2.02 -9.85 8.59
N VAL A 40 -2.08 -8.57 8.22
CA VAL A 40 -0.93 -7.78 7.76
C VAL A 40 -0.72 -6.53 8.62
N SER A 41 0.44 -5.88 8.47
CA SER A 41 0.65 -4.57 9.09
C SER A 41 -0.15 -3.49 8.36
N ALA A 42 -0.49 -2.40 9.06
CA ALA A 42 -1.14 -1.24 8.43
C ALA A 42 -0.30 -0.66 7.28
N SER A 43 1.03 -0.66 7.40
CA SER A 43 1.92 -0.22 6.32
C SER A 43 1.88 -1.13 5.10
N ALA A 44 1.82 -2.46 5.30
CA ALA A 44 1.70 -3.41 4.20
C ALA A 44 0.35 -3.28 3.49
N PHE A 45 -0.74 -3.15 4.25
CA PHE A 45 -2.09 -2.93 3.72
C PHE A 45 -2.20 -1.65 2.89
N ILE A 46 -1.67 -0.53 3.40
CA ILE A 46 -1.69 0.74 2.67
C ILE A 46 -0.82 0.64 1.41
N ALA A 47 0.36 0.04 1.52
CA ALA A 47 1.28 -0.12 0.39
C ALA A 47 0.70 -0.99 -0.72
N SER A 48 -0.04 -2.07 -0.40
CA SER A 48 -0.67 -2.92 -1.41
C SER A 48 -1.74 -2.17 -2.20
N ILE A 49 -2.60 -1.42 -1.51
CA ILE A 49 -3.64 -0.59 -2.15
C ILE A 49 -2.99 0.47 -3.05
N LEU A 50 -1.95 1.16 -2.56
CA LEU A 50 -1.25 2.17 -3.36
C LEU A 50 -0.54 1.56 -4.58
N ALA A 51 0.07 0.38 -4.43
CA ALA A 51 0.73 -0.31 -5.54
C ALA A 51 -0.28 -0.75 -6.60
N GLU A 52 -1.42 -1.29 -6.20
CA GLU A 52 -2.51 -1.66 -7.12
C GLU A 52 -3.05 -0.45 -7.88
N GLU A 53 -3.25 0.67 -7.18
CA GLU A 53 -3.71 1.91 -7.82
C GLU A 53 -2.67 2.47 -8.80
N ALA A 54 -1.39 2.44 -8.44
CA ALA A 54 -0.30 2.91 -9.29
C ALA A 54 -0.22 2.08 -10.57
N VAL A 55 -0.23 0.74 -10.44
CA VAL A 55 -0.21 -0.20 -11.57
C VAL A 55 -1.42 0.02 -12.48
N ARG A 56 -2.62 0.14 -11.90
CA ARG A 56 -3.87 0.38 -12.66
C ARG A 56 -3.83 1.65 -13.50
N ARG A 57 -3.20 2.71 -12.99
CA ARG A 57 -3.08 4.00 -13.70
C ARG A 57 -1.97 4.02 -14.73
N GLU A 58 -0.87 3.32 -14.48
CA GLU A 58 0.24 3.20 -15.43
C GLU A 58 -0.15 2.36 -16.66
N MET A 59 -1.04 1.38 -16.48
CA MET A 59 -1.52 0.48 -17.54
C MET A 59 -2.73 1.03 -18.34
N ARG A 60 -3.10 2.30 -18.14
CA ARG A 60 -4.15 3.00 -18.91
C ARG A 60 -3.56 3.85 -20.01
#